data_AF-A0A3B9DCT7-F1
#
_entry.id   AF-A0A3B9DCT7-F1
#
_cell.length_a   1.000
_cell.length_b   1.000
_cell.length_c   1.000
_cell.angle_alpha   90.00
_cell.angle_beta   90.00
_cell.angle_gamma   90.00
#
_symmetry.space_group_name_H-M   'P 1'
#
loop_
_entity.id
_entity.type
_entity.pdbx_description
1 polymer ?
#
loop_
_entity_poly.entity_id
_entity_poly.type
_entity_poly.pdbx_seq_one_letter_code
_entity_poly.pdbx_strand_id
1 'polypeptide(L)'
;MENEIKRLEKNKSVTIVVMLVIMLAIVLSACTVLSGGDTEYVDPKTKEVIGQAKTMLQGVKSGDTEKIANLFSPIAKEKHPELEKDIKKWMGFIDGKIISCGDPVVDFWDKTWDEDGYIILGGSAEIDNVKTDTGKTYEIIYGLYATVRDHPEYEGVTDLLVIDTEKQEQVNMEDKEIDLSDAQKSVGYDDVYWEW
;
A
#
# COMPACT_ATOMS: atom_id res chain seq x y z
N MET A 1 10.70 45.52 -59.04
CA MET A 1 11.41 44.26 -58.76
C MET A 1 11.80 44.13 -57.29
N GLU A 2 12.56 45.08 -56.70
CA GLU A 2 12.98 45.01 -55.28
C GLU A 2 11.82 44.99 -54.25
N ASN A 3 10.74 45.74 -54.48
CA ASN A 3 9.59 45.77 -53.57
C ASN A 3 8.80 44.46 -53.57
N GLU A 4 8.79 43.71 -54.68
CA GLU A 4 8.12 42.42 -54.76
C GLU A 4 8.93 41.31 -54.09
N ILE A 5 10.26 41.36 -54.20
CA ILE A 5 11.17 40.44 -53.50
C ILE A 5 11.05 40.62 -51.98
N LYS A 6 11.08 41.86 -51.47
CA LYS A 6 10.86 42.14 -50.03
C LYS A 6 9.49 41.69 -49.54
N ARG A 7 8.45 41.81 -50.37
CA ARG A 7 7.09 41.34 -50.05
C ARG A 7 7.02 39.82 -49.99
N LEU A 8 7.70 39.12 -50.92
CA LEU A 8 7.79 37.66 -50.94
C LEU A 8 8.59 37.12 -49.76
N GLU A 9 9.71 37.75 -49.39
CA GLU A 9 10.49 37.39 -48.19
C GLU A 9 9.70 37.60 -46.91
N LYS A 10 9.03 38.74 -46.75
CA LYS A 10 8.15 39.02 -45.61
C LYS A 10 7.02 37.99 -45.51
N ASN A 11 6.39 37.63 -46.63
CA ASN A 11 5.32 36.63 -46.64
C ASN A 11 5.84 35.23 -46.27
N LYS A 12 7.02 34.83 -46.76
CA LYS A 12 7.66 33.56 -46.35
C LYS A 12 8.00 33.53 -44.86
N SER A 13 8.56 34.62 -44.32
CA SER A 13 8.84 34.74 -42.88
C SER A 13 7.57 34.67 -42.05
N VAL A 14 6.49 35.33 -42.49
CA VAL A 14 5.18 35.26 -41.80
C VAL A 14 4.63 33.83 -41.83
N THR A 15 4.70 33.12 -42.96
CA THR A 15 4.25 31.73 -43.05
C THR A 15 5.05 30.79 -42.13
N ILE A 16 6.37 30.95 -42.06
CA ILE A 16 7.24 30.15 -41.18
C ILE A 16 6.90 30.40 -39.70
N VAL A 17 6.72 31.67 -39.31
CA VAL A 17 6.36 32.03 -37.93
C VAL A 17 4.99 31.47 -37.55
N VAL A 18 4.00 31.54 -38.46
CA VAL A 18 2.66 30.98 -38.22
C VAL A 18 2.73 29.45 -38.06
N MET A 19 3.50 28.74 -38.90
CA MET A 19 3.69 27.30 -38.74
C MET A 19 4.36 26.93 -37.41
N LEU A 20 5.38 27.69 -36.98
CA LEU A 20 6.04 27.46 -35.69
C LEU A 20 5.09 27.67 -34.51
N VAL A 21 4.24 28.69 -34.54
CA VAL A 21 3.25 28.95 -33.48
C VAL A 21 2.20 27.84 -33.43
N ILE A 22 1.76 27.31 -34.58
CA ILE A 22 0.82 26.19 -34.64
C ILE A 22 1.47 24.90 -34.09
N MET A 23 2.71 24.59 -34.47
CA MET A 23 3.42 23.43 -33.92
C MET A 23 3.63 23.56 -32.41
N LEU A 24 3.98 24.75 -31.92
CA LEU A 24 4.13 25.00 -30.48
C LEU A 24 2.79 24.81 -29.73
N ALA A 25 1.68 25.26 -30.31
CA ALA A 25 0.34 25.07 -29.74
C ALA A 25 -0.06 23.59 -29.69
N ILE A 26 0.28 22.80 -30.72
CA ILE A 26 0.03 21.35 -30.73
C ILE A 26 0.85 20.65 -29.63
N VAL A 27 2.14 20.98 -29.48
CA VAL A 27 3.01 20.43 -28.43
C VAL A 27 2.50 20.78 -27.03
N LEU A 28 2.06 22.03 -26.81
CA LEU A 28 1.49 22.46 -25.53
C LEU A 28 0.14 21.78 -25.22
N SER A 29 -0.69 21.53 -26.25
CA SER A 29 -1.96 20.79 -26.08
C SER A 29 -1.78 19.29 -25.85
N ALA A 30 -0.67 18.69 -26.31
CA ALA A 30 -0.35 17.29 -26.06
C ALA A 30 0.10 17.05 -24.59
N CYS A 31 0.68 18.04 -23.92
CA CYS A 31 0.98 17.95 -22.49
C CYS A 31 -0.27 17.93 -21.60
N THR A 32 -1.38 18.55 -22.04
CA THR A 32 -2.65 18.53 -21.28
C THR A 32 -3.47 17.26 -21.47
N VAL A 33 -3.14 16.40 -22.44
CA VAL A 33 -3.81 15.10 -22.65
C VAL A 33 -3.11 13.97 -21.87
N LEU A 34 -1.83 14.14 -21.52
CA LEU A 34 -1.09 13.22 -20.64
C LEU A 34 -1.28 13.50 -19.14
N SER A 35 -1.84 14.66 -18.79
CA SER A 35 -2.32 14.95 -17.42
C SER A 35 -3.84 14.80 -17.31
N GLY A 36 -4.46 14.04 -18.21
CA GLY A 36 -5.75 13.43 -17.93
C GLY A 36 -5.53 12.54 -16.72
N GLY A 37 -5.72 13.12 -15.53
CA GLY A 37 -5.91 12.37 -14.30
C GLY A 37 -7.11 11.48 -14.55
N ASP A 38 -6.84 10.29 -15.04
CA ASP A 38 -7.63 9.13 -14.70
C ASP A 38 -7.78 9.25 -13.19
N THR A 39 -9.00 9.51 -12.73
CA THR A 39 -9.34 9.11 -11.38
C THR A 39 -9.01 7.64 -11.35
N GLU A 40 -7.84 7.29 -10.83
CA GLU A 40 -7.32 5.95 -10.76
C GLU A 40 -8.48 5.11 -10.21
N TYR A 41 -9.01 4.21 -11.02
CA TYR A 41 -10.09 3.35 -10.60
C TYR A 41 -9.50 2.44 -9.53
N VAL A 42 -9.54 2.91 -8.29
CA VAL A 42 -9.14 2.12 -7.14
C VAL A 42 -10.33 1.22 -6.83
N ASP A 43 -10.09 -0.08 -7.02
CA ASP A 43 -11.05 -1.15 -6.75
C ASP A 43 -11.66 -0.98 -5.34
N PRO A 44 -12.98 -1.19 -5.17
CA PRO A 44 -13.63 -1.03 -3.87
C PRO A 44 -12.98 -1.85 -2.74
N LYS A 45 -12.45 -3.05 -3.03
CA LYS A 45 -11.74 -3.87 -2.05
C LYS A 45 -10.42 -3.22 -1.66
N THR A 46 -9.67 -2.66 -2.61
CA THR A 46 -8.47 -1.88 -2.27
C THR A 46 -8.79 -0.73 -1.30
N LYS A 47 -9.88 0.01 -1.52
CA LYS A 47 -10.28 1.10 -0.61
C LYS A 47 -10.66 0.60 0.78
N GLU A 48 -11.37 -0.52 0.85
CA GLU A 48 -11.74 -1.17 2.11
C GLU A 48 -10.49 -1.54 2.92
N VAL A 49 -9.54 -2.22 2.28
CA VAL A 49 -8.28 -2.66 2.90
C VAL A 49 -7.42 -1.48 3.34
N ILE A 50 -7.32 -0.41 2.55
CA ILE A 50 -6.66 0.83 2.96
C ILE A 50 -7.32 1.42 4.22
N GLY A 51 -8.66 1.37 4.31
CA GLY A 51 -9.42 1.81 5.48
C GLY A 51 -9.12 0.98 6.72
N GLN A 52 -9.02 -0.34 6.57
CA GLN A 52 -8.64 -1.26 7.64
C GLN A 52 -7.20 -1.00 8.11
N ALA A 53 -6.23 -0.86 7.20
CA ALA A 53 -4.84 -0.55 7.52
C ALA A 53 -4.71 0.79 8.28
N LYS A 54 -5.48 1.82 7.90
CA LYS A 54 -5.56 3.10 8.64
C LYS A 54 -6.17 2.92 10.04
N THR A 55 -7.16 2.04 10.19
CA THR A 55 -7.78 1.72 11.48
C THR A 55 -6.81 0.98 12.40
N MET A 56 -6.05 0.03 11.85
CA MET A 56 -4.95 -0.65 12.56
C MET A 56 -3.93 0.36 13.07
N LEU A 57 -3.46 1.27 12.19
CA LEU A 57 -2.48 2.29 12.57
C LEU A 57 -3.00 3.23 13.68
N GLN A 58 -4.30 3.57 13.65
CA GLN A 58 -4.92 4.32 14.74
C GLN A 58 -4.90 3.51 16.05
N GLY A 59 -5.21 2.22 15.99
CA GLY A 59 -5.10 1.31 17.13
C GLY A 59 -3.69 1.27 17.72
N VAL A 60 -2.66 1.19 16.86
CA VAL A 60 -1.26 1.24 17.29
C VAL A 60 -0.94 2.56 18.00
N LYS A 61 -1.31 3.69 17.38
CA LYS A 61 -1.08 5.03 17.95
C LYS A 61 -1.80 5.25 19.29
N SER A 62 -2.97 4.65 19.49
CA SER A 62 -3.75 4.79 20.72
C SER A 62 -3.50 3.72 21.78
N GLY A 63 -2.75 2.66 21.46
CA GLY A 63 -2.59 1.52 22.37
C GLY A 63 -3.83 0.61 22.47
N ASP A 64 -4.73 0.67 21.47
CA ASP A 64 -6.05 0.03 21.48
C ASP A 64 -5.97 -1.33 20.78
N THR A 65 -5.69 -2.37 21.57
CA THR A 65 -5.52 -3.75 21.08
C THR A 65 -6.82 -4.37 20.61
N GLU A 66 -7.94 -4.01 21.23
CA GLU A 66 -9.28 -4.48 20.84
C GLU A 66 -9.64 -3.99 19.44
N LYS A 67 -9.36 -2.72 19.13
CA LYS A 67 -9.56 -2.17 17.78
C LYS A 67 -8.79 -2.94 16.71
N ILE A 68 -7.54 -3.31 16.99
CA ILE A 68 -6.73 -4.10 16.05
C ILE A 68 -7.27 -5.52 15.95
N ALA A 69 -7.59 -6.16 17.09
CA ALA A 69 -8.15 -7.51 17.12
C ALA A 69 -9.49 -7.62 16.37
N ASN A 70 -10.29 -6.55 16.34
CA ASN A 70 -11.54 -6.50 15.59
C ASN A 70 -11.37 -6.48 14.06
N LEU A 71 -10.15 -6.32 13.56
CA LEU A 71 -9.84 -6.45 12.13
C LEU A 71 -9.51 -7.89 11.74
N PHE A 72 -9.12 -8.74 12.70
CA PHE A 72 -8.83 -10.15 12.45
C PHE A 72 -10.08 -10.92 12.07
N SER A 73 -9.85 -12.00 11.31
CA SER A 73 -10.93 -12.89 10.92
C SER A 73 -11.68 -13.41 12.15
N PRO A 74 -13.01 -13.58 12.04
CA PRO A 74 -13.82 -14.15 13.12
C PRO A 74 -13.23 -15.44 13.70
N ILE A 75 -12.75 -16.34 12.84
CA ILE A 75 -12.24 -17.64 13.27
C ILE A 75 -10.90 -17.51 14.04
N ALA A 76 -10.03 -16.56 13.70
CA ALA A 76 -8.79 -16.31 14.43
C ALA A 76 -9.11 -15.84 15.85
N LYS A 77 -10.10 -14.95 16.00
CA LYS A 77 -10.55 -14.47 17.31
C LYS A 77 -11.21 -15.58 18.13
N GLU A 78 -11.96 -16.47 17.48
CA GLU A 78 -12.63 -17.59 18.15
C GLU A 78 -11.64 -18.62 18.67
N LYS A 79 -10.68 -19.04 17.82
CA LYS A 79 -9.69 -20.07 18.16
C LYS A 79 -8.57 -19.56 19.07
N HIS A 80 -8.25 -18.27 19.01
CA HIS A 80 -7.15 -17.67 19.77
C HIS A 80 -7.65 -16.54 20.69
N PRO A 81 -8.23 -16.88 21.87
CA PRO A 81 -8.66 -15.88 22.85
C PRO A 81 -7.51 -15.02 23.39
N GLU A 82 -6.26 -15.43 23.17
CA GLU A 82 -5.04 -14.68 23.48
C GLU A 82 -4.67 -13.60 22.46
N LEU A 83 -5.38 -13.47 21.33
CA LEU A 83 -5.02 -12.57 20.23
C LEU A 83 -4.71 -11.14 20.68
N GLU A 84 -5.57 -10.52 21.51
CA GLU A 84 -5.32 -9.17 22.02
C GLU A 84 -4.02 -9.05 22.82
N LYS A 85 -3.69 -10.09 23.60
CA LYS A 85 -2.45 -10.15 24.38
C LYS A 85 -1.24 -10.27 23.46
N ASP A 86 -1.36 -11.02 22.37
CA ASP A 86 -0.28 -11.18 21.40
C ASP A 86 -0.08 -9.93 20.55
N ILE A 87 -1.17 -9.28 20.12
CA ILE A 87 -1.13 -7.93 19.51
C ILE A 87 -0.42 -6.96 20.46
N LYS A 88 -0.72 -6.98 21.76
CA LYS A 88 -0.04 -6.10 22.74
C LYS A 88 1.48 -6.31 22.76
N LYS A 89 1.93 -7.56 22.70
CA LYS A 89 3.36 -7.88 22.65
C LYS A 89 3.98 -7.42 21.34
N TRP A 90 3.28 -7.62 20.23
CA TRP A 90 3.69 -7.17 18.90
C TRP A 90 3.84 -5.66 18.84
N MET A 91 2.87 -4.90 19.36
CA MET A 91 2.96 -3.45 19.49
C MET A 91 4.15 -3.02 20.36
N GLY A 92 4.48 -3.79 21.40
CA GLY A 92 5.63 -3.53 22.27
C GLY A 92 7.00 -3.67 21.58
N PHE A 93 7.05 -4.20 20.36
CA PHE A 93 8.26 -4.21 19.53
C PHE A 93 8.57 -2.83 18.93
N ILE A 94 7.54 -1.99 18.73
CA ILE A 94 7.68 -0.63 18.22
C ILE A 94 8.17 0.27 19.35
N ASP A 95 9.41 0.73 19.25
CA ASP A 95 10.01 1.62 20.24
C ASP A 95 9.66 3.07 19.94
N GLY A 96 9.00 3.72 20.91
CA GLY A 96 8.54 5.09 20.80
C GLY A 96 7.14 5.25 20.20
N LYS A 97 6.75 6.50 20.00
CA LYS A 97 5.46 6.87 19.41
C LYS A 97 5.63 7.10 17.91
N ILE A 98 4.71 6.57 17.11
CA ILE A 98 4.68 6.83 15.67
C ILE A 98 4.37 8.32 15.40
N ILE A 99 5.30 9.02 14.76
CA ILE A 99 5.17 10.43 14.40
C ILE A 99 4.86 10.64 12.91
N SER A 100 5.23 9.70 12.05
CA SER A 100 4.89 9.73 10.62
C SER A 100 4.96 8.33 10.01
N CYS A 101 4.28 8.13 8.87
CA CYS A 101 4.27 6.89 8.10
C CYS A 101 3.92 7.21 6.64
N GLY A 102 4.21 6.28 5.73
CA GLY A 102 3.65 6.28 4.39
C GLY A 102 2.14 6.04 4.38
N ASP A 103 1.53 6.22 3.20
CA ASP A 103 0.18 5.73 2.96
C ASP A 103 0.21 4.21 2.76
N PRO A 104 -0.82 3.46 3.21
CA PRO A 104 -0.89 2.03 2.97
C PRO A 104 -0.90 1.70 1.47
N VAL A 105 -0.06 0.75 1.07
CA VAL A 105 -0.04 0.15 -0.27
C VAL A 105 -0.66 -1.23 -0.17
N VAL A 106 -1.52 -1.61 -1.13
CA VAL A 106 -2.21 -2.90 -1.11
C VAL A 106 -1.79 -3.71 -2.32
N ASP A 107 -1.47 -4.99 -2.08
CA ASP A 107 -1.26 -5.97 -3.13
C ASP A 107 -2.15 -7.19 -2.91
N PHE A 108 -2.66 -7.76 -4.00
CA PHE A 108 -3.52 -8.94 -3.98
C PHE A 108 -2.94 -10.00 -4.90
N TRP A 109 -2.69 -11.21 -4.36
CA TRP A 109 -2.06 -12.30 -5.10
C TRP A 109 -2.93 -13.58 -5.15
N ASP A 110 -3.70 -13.88 -4.10
CA ASP A 110 -4.57 -15.06 -4.05
C ASP A 110 -5.93 -14.75 -4.67
N LYS A 111 -6.04 -14.92 -5.98
CA LYS A 111 -7.23 -14.53 -6.75
C LYS A 111 -7.88 -15.75 -7.40
N THR A 112 -9.07 -16.10 -6.92
CA THR A 112 -9.96 -17.07 -7.57
C THR A 112 -11.33 -16.41 -7.76
N TRP A 113 -11.91 -16.47 -8.95
CA TRP A 113 -13.18 -15.82 -9.26
C TRP A 113 -14.01 -16.59 -10.29
N ASP A 114 -15.31 -16.35 -10.31
CA ASP A 114 -16.26 -16.81 -11.33
C ASP A 114 -17.14 -15.65 -11.84
N GLU A 115 -18.26 -15.97 -12.49
CA GLU A 115 -19.19 -14.97 -13.04
C GLU A 115 -19.85 -14.09 -11.95
N ASP A 116 -19.91 -14.58 -10.70
CA ASP A 116 -20.50 -13.90 -9.55
C ASP A 116 -19.45 -13.12 -8.72
N GLY A 117 -18.19 -13.10 -9.15
CA GLY A 117 -17.10 -12.34 -8.54
C GLY A 117 -16.04 -13.21 -7.86
N TYR A 118 -15.31 -12.63 -6.89
CA TYR A 118 -14.24 -13.35 -6.18
C TYR A 118 -14.82 -14.47 -5.31
N ILE A 119 -14.26 -15.67 -5.49
CA ILE A 119 -14.39 -16.81 -4.57
C ILE A 119 -13.36 -16.62 -3.45
N ILE A 120 -12.12 -16.29 -3.81
CA ILE A 120 -11.03 -15.97 -2.89
C ILE A 120 -10.32 -14.71 -3.41
N LEU A 121 -10.09 -13.76 -2.51
CA LEU A 121 -9.23 -12.60 -2.71
C LEU A 121 -8.35 -12.43 -1.47
N GLY A 122 -7.12 -12.92 -1.52
CA GLY A 122 -6.10 -12.73 -0.49
C GLY A 122 -5.02 -11.73 -0.92
N GLY A 123 -4.39 -11.10 0.07
CA GLY A 123 -3.37 -10.08 -0.16
C GLY A 123 -2.78 -9.52 1.12
N SER A 124 -2.07 -8.39 0.98
CA SER A 124 -1.57 -7.59 2.09
C SER A 124 -1.86 -6.11 1.92
N ALA A 125 -1.74 -5.40 3.03
CA ALA A 125 -1.42 -3.99 3.06
C ALA A 125 -0.06 -3.78 3.72
N GLU A 126 0.75 -2.89 3.14
CA GLU A 126 2.08 -2.53 3.65
C GLU A 126 2.09 -1.04 3.99
N ILE A 127 2.67 -0.71 5.14
CA ILE A 127 2.88 0.67 5.59
C ILE A 127 4.36 0.87 5.84
N ASP A 128 5.01 1.51 4.87
CA ASP A 128 6.42 1.85 4.95
C ASP A 128 6.69 3.12 5.75
N ASN A 129 7.98 3.34 6.04
CA ASN A 129 8.49 4.58 6.60
C ASN A 129 7.78 4.96 7.92
N VAL A 130 7.42 3.98 8.75
CA VAL A 130 6.80 4.19 10.06
C VAL A 130 7.87 4.68 11.02
N LYS A 131 7.96 6.01 11.17
CA LYS A 131 8.99 6.67 11.98
C LYS A 131 8.48 6.96 13.38
N THR A 132 9.33 6.72 14.37
CA THR A 132 9.02 6.99 15.78
C THR A 132 9.78 8.19 16.32
N ASP A 133 9.35 8.70 17.47
CA ASP A 133 10.03 9.79 18.19
C ASP A 133 11.40 9.40 18.78
N THR A 134 11.73 8.11 18.86
CA THR A 134 13.07 7.62 19.21
C THR A 134 14.04 7.63 18.04
N GLY A 135 13.56 7.93 16.83
CA GLY A 135 14.34 8.00 15.61
C GLY A 135 14.37 6.69 14.81
N LYS A 136 13.70 5.64 15.28
CA LYS A 136 13.60 4.36 14.57
C LYS A 136 12.63 4.41 13.40
N THR A 137 12.88 3.55 12.41
CA THR A 137 12.01 3.36 11.25
C THR A 137 11.59 1.91 11.13
N TYR A 138 10.29 1.70 10.97
CA TYR A 138 9.67 0.40 10.83
C TYR A 138 8.90 0.29 9.51
N GLU A 139 8.64 -0.95 9.14
CA GLU A 139 7.64 -1.36 8.15
C GLU A 139 6.60 -2.21 8.88
N ILE A 140 5.32 -2.00 8.55
CA ILE A 140 4.22 -2.82 9.07
C ILE A 140 3.53 -3.49 7.89
N ILE A 141 3.47 -4.82 7.93
CA ILE A 141 2.76 -5.65 6.95
C ILE A 141 1.52 -6.26 7.61
N TYR A 142 0.44 -6.26 6.86
CA TYR A 142 -0.89 -6.70 7.25
C TYR A 142 -1.34 -7.74 6.22
N GLY A 143 -1.33 -9.02 6.59
CA GLY A 143 -1.86 -10.10 5.74
C GLY A 143 -3.36 -10.25 5.93
N LEU A 144 -4.11 -10.50 4.85
CA LEU A 144 -5.56 -10.65 4.92
C LEU A 144 -6.15 -11.55 3.83
N TYR A 145 -7.34 -12.07 4.12
CA TYR A 145 -8.33 -12.40 3.09
C TYR A 145 -9.40 -11.32 3.02
N ALA A 146 -9.47 -10.62 1.89
CA ALA A 146 -10.48 -9.61 1.60
C ALA A 146 -11.82 -10.23 1.12
N THR A 147 -11.78 -11.46 0.61
CA THR A 147 -12.96 -12.25 0.24
C THR A 147 -12.65 -13.74 0.37
N VAL A 148 -13.55 -14.48 1.02
CA VAL A 148 -13.59 -15.96 1.05
C VAL A 148 -15.06 -16.36 1.02
N ARG A 149 -15.64 -16.41 -0.19
CA ARG A 149 -17.10 -16.42 -0.37
C ARG A 149 -17.79 -17.61 0.28
N ASP A 150 -17.17 -18.78 0.22
CA ASP A 150 -17.76 -20.03 0.74
C ASP A 150 -17.50 -20.23 2.24
N HIS A 151 -16.57 -19.46 2.81
CA HIS A 151 -16.14 -19.51 4.21
C HIS A 151 -15.86 -18.09 4.75
N PRO A 152 -16.88 -17.25 4.88
CA PRO A 152 -16.73 -15.83 5.25
C PRO A 152 -16.12 -15.63 6.64
N GLU A 153 -16.12 -16.66 7.49
CA GLU A 153 -15.43 -16.66 8.78
C GLU A 153 -13.90 -16.48 8.67
N TYR A 154 -13.32 -16.76 7.50
CA TYR A 154 -11.89 -16.54 7.20
C TYR A 154 -11.58 -15.13 6.69
N GLU A 155 -12.58 -14.33 6.34
CA GLU A 155 -12.36 -12.95 5.89
C GLU A 155 -11.87 -12.06 7.04
N GLY A 156 -10.84 -11.26 6.77
CA GLY A 156 -10.19 -10.37 7.74
C GLY A 156 -8.69 -10.58 7.81
N VAL A 157 -8.05 -9.97 8.82
CA VAL A 157 -6.60 -10.13 9.07
C VAL A 157 -6.29 -11.56 9.41
N THR A 158 -5.27 -12.07 8.74
CA THR A 158 -4.65 -13.37 9.02
C THR A 158 -3.44 -13.21 9.91
N ASP A 159 -2.65 -12.17 9.65
CA ASP A 159 -1.40 -11.91 10.33
C ASP A 159 -0.98 -10.43 10.28
N LEU A 160 -0.14 -10.07 11.25
CA LEU A 160 0.57 -8.80 11.34
C LEU A 160 2.05 -9.08 11.46
N LEU A 161 2.86 -8.28 10.77
CA LEU A 161 4.30 -8.28 10.88
C LEU A 161 4.79 -6.85 11.07
N VAL A 162 5.75 -6.66 11.97
CA VAL A 162 6.51 -5.42 12.08
C VAL A 162 7.99 -5.72 11.90
N ILE A 163 8.66 -4.89 11.13
CA ILE A 163 10.08 -5.04 10.77
C ILE A 163 10.82 -3.78 11.19
N ASP A 164 11.86 -3.91 12.01
CA ASP A 164 12.87 -2.87 12.25
C ASP A 164 13.78 -2.81 11.03
N THR A 165 13.56 -1.81 10.16
CA THR A 165 14.18 -1.71 8.83
C THR A 165 15.71 -1.65 8.90
N GLU A 166 16.26 -0.91 9.87
CA GLU A 166 17.72 -0.80 10.06
C GLU A 166 18.34 -2.12 10.48
N LYS A 167 17.66 -2.86 11.38
CA LYS A 167 18.12 -4.20 11.77
C LYS A 167 18.00 -5.18 10.61
N GLN A 168 16.91 -5.14 9.86
CA GLN A 168 16.71 -6.01 8.71
C GLN A 168 17.82 -5.81 7.66
N GLU A 169 18.22 -4.57 7.39
CA GLU A 169 19.33 -4.26 6.48
C GLU A 169 20.66 -4.84 7.00
N GLN A 170 20.96 -4.70 8.30
CA GLN A 170 22.16 -5.28 8.90
C GLN A 170 22.18 -6.81 8.77
N VAL A 171 21.04 -7.45 9.04
CA VAL A 171 20.86 -8.88 8.86
C VAL A 171 21.14 -9.31 7.42
N ASN A 172 20.57 -8.62 6.44
CA ASN A 172 20.76 -8.93 5.02
C ASN A 172 22.23 -8.79 4.56
N MET A 173 23.06 -8.00 5.26
CA MET A 173 24.48 -7.83 4.94
C MET A 173 25.39 -8.88 5.58
N GLU A 174 24.98 -9.54 6.67
CA GLU A 174 25.87 -10.40 7.46
C GLU A 174 25.93 -11.87 7.01
N ASP A 175 25.08 -12.30 6.07
CA ASP A 175 25.12 -13.60 5.37
C ASP A 175 25.34 -14.83 6.29
N LYS A 176 24.80 -14.73 7.52
CA LYS A 176 24.78 -15.80 8.52
C LYS A 176 23.37 -16.38 8.60
N GLU A 177 23.25 -17.57 9.15
CA GLU A 177 21.97 -18.13 9.59
C GLU A 177 21.43 -17.22 10.70
N ILE A 178 20.54 -16.30 10.35
CA ILE A 178 20.19 -15.16 11.21
C ILE A 178 18.86 -15.40 11.91
N ASP A 179 18.92 -15.22 13.22
CA ASP A 179 17.74 -15.04 14.06
C ASP A 179 17.05 -13.72 13.71
N LEU A 180 16.01 -13.80 12.87
CA LEU A 180 15.18 -12.64 12.50
C LEU A 180 14.34 -12.12 13.66
N SER A 181 14.28 -12.80 14.81
CA SER A 181 13.45 -12.37 15.93
C SER A 181 13.88 -11.05 16.56
N ASP A 182 15.15 -10.64 16.36
CA ASP A 182 15.65 -9.34 16.78
C ASP A 182 15.22 -8.20 15.84
N ALA A 183 14.97 -8.50 14.56
CA ALA A 183 14.60 -7.55 13.52
C ALA A 183 13.09 -7.52 13.25
N GLN A 184 12.36 -8.59 13.56
CA GLN A 184 10.96 -8.74 13.19
C GLN A 184 10.11 -9.33 14.31
N LYS A 185 8.83 -8.93 14.33
CA LYS A 185 7.82 -9.54 15.20
C LYS A 185 6.52 -9.77 14.44
N SER A 186 5.99 -10.98 14.51
CA SER A 186 4.70 -11.33 13.93
C SER A 186 3.66 -11.76 14.96
N VAL A 187 2.40 -11.62 14.57
CA VAL A 187 1.21 -12.23 15.19
C VAL A 187 0.37 -12.77 14.04
N GLY A 188 0.19 -14.08 13.98
CA GLY A 188 -0.60 -14.75 12.95
C GLY A 188 -0.87 -16.18 13.40
N TYR A 189 -1.96 -16.75 12.88
CA TYR A 189 -2.43 -18.07 13.29
C TYR A 189 -2.68 -18.93 12.05
N ASP A 190 -1.61 -19.50 11.50
CA ASP A 190 -1.68 -20.33 10.30
C ASP A 190 -2.55 -21.56 10.50
N ASP A 191 -2.60 -22.12 11.71
CA ASP A 191 -3.41 -23.29 12.10
C ASP A 191 -4.92 -23.10 11.87
N VAL A 192 -5.36 -21.87 11.64
CA VAL A 192 -6.75 -21.52 11.39
C VAL A 192 -7.16 -21.73 9.93
N TYR A 193 -6.25 -21.55 8.97
CA TYR A 193 -6.58 -21.39 7.54
C TYR A 193 -6.30 -22.64 6.68
N TRP A 194 -6.04 -23.80 7.29
CA TRP A 194 -5.72 -25.06 6.58
C TRP A 194 -6.71 -26.21 6.86
N GLU A 195 -7.89 -25.92 7.41
CA GLU A 195 -8.89 -26.95 7.78
C GLU A 195 -9.93 -27.27 6.68
N TRP A 196 -9.69 -26.86 5.43
CA TRP A 196 -10.61 -27.01 4.29
C TRP A 196 -10.20 -28.12 3.32
#